data_AF-A0A1W7ADT3-F1
#
_entry.id   AF-A0A1W7ADT3-F1
#
_cell.length_a   1.000
_cell.length_b   1.000
_cell.length_c   1.000
_cell.angle_alpha   90.00
_cell.angle_beta   90.00
_cell.angle_gamma   90.00
#
_symmetry.space_group_name_H-M   'P 1'
#
loop_
_entity.id
_entity.type
_entity.pdbx_description
1 polymer ?
#
loop_
_entity_poly.entity_id
_entity_poly.type
_entity_poly.pdbx_seq_one_letter_code
_entity_poly.pdbx_strand_id
1 'polypeptide(L)'
;MGYRQCSYENLTYENLKSQKEELAKLIDERVRKKEKKGLHFSKINSKKSPYYEKFKNIYFNKCAYCGISIVINSISLFEIDHFVNKTKLICPDNSNVDSINNLVFSCRKCNQAKSDFDTTEIHDLLHPDNGNLALIFKRGKYYEIDIEENYKTNKIVNEFYKKLEFDNRFRKLDYLLTNVYYIKENIDLKYENNLRKSINDLYIRMIEIRNNTVI
;
A
#
# COMPACT_ATOMS: atom_id res chain seq x y z
N MET A 1 -14.83 5.50 -2.42
CA MET A 1 -13.36 5.72 -2.56
C MET A 1 -12.71 5.29 -1.25
N GLY A 2 -11.86 4.28 -1.27
CA GLY A 2 -11.11 3.84 -0.09
C GLY A 2 -9.98 4.82 0.27
N TYR A 3 -9.57 4.87 1.53
CA TYR A 3 -8.57 5.85 2.02
C TYR A 3 -7.19 5.81 1.33
N ARG A 4 -6.90 4.77 0.54
CA ARG A 4 -5.66 4.63 -0.27
C ARG A 4 -5.75 5.33 -1.63
N GLN A 5 -6.96 5.59 -2.12
CA GLN A 5 -7.23 6.29 -3.38
C GLN A 5 -7.19 7.80 -3.15
N CYS A 6 -6.65 8.55 -4.11
CA CYS A 6 -6.75 10.00 -4.17
C CYS A 6 -7.88 10.41 -5.12
N SER A 7 -8.42 11.63 -4.94
CA SER A 7 -9.63 12.08 -5.65
C SER A 7 -9.43 12.27 -7.16
N TYR A 8 -8.18 12.30 -7.61
CA TYR A 8 -7.80 12.59 -9.00
C TYR A 8 -7.20 11.37 -9.70
N GLU A 9 -7.36 10.18 -9.11
CA GLU A 9 -6.97 8.92 -9.72
C GLU A 9 -8.20 8.14 -10.16
N ASN A 10 -8.14 7.55 -11.35
CA ASN A 10 -9.13 6.56 -11.79
C ASN A 10 -8.55 5.15 -11.59
N LEU A 11 -8.55 4.66 -10.34
CA LEU A 11 -8.07 3.32 -10.00
C LEU A 11 -9.07 2.59 -9.10
N THR A 12 -9.14 1.27 -9.22
CA THR A 12 -9.97 0.40 -8.38
C THR A 12 -9.18 -0.83 -7.95
N TYR A 13 -9.40 -1.28 -6.70
CA TYR A 13 -8.78 -2.49 -6.16
C TYR A 13 -9.67 -3.73 -6.30
N GLU A 14 -10.81 -3.65 -6.99
CA GLU A 14 -11.75 -4.77 -7.19
C GLU A 14 -11.07 -6.03 -7.77
N ASN A 15 -10.13 -5.85 -8.70
CA ASN A 15 -9.42 -6.94 -9.36
C ASN A 15 -8.10 -7.33 -8.67
N LEU A 16 -7.80 -6.80 -7.48
CA LEU A 16 -6.52 -7.06 -6.81
C LEU A 16 -6.31 -8.57 -6.59
N LYS A 17 -7.33 -9.26 -6.08
CA LYS A 17 -7.24 -10.70 -5.77
C LYS A 17 -7.04 -11.54 -7.03
N SER A 18 -7.82 -11.30 -8.07
CA SER A 18 -7.68 -12.02 -9.35
C SER A 18 -6.33 -11.78 -10.01
N GLN A 19 -5.81 -10.55 -9.99
CA GLN A 19 -4.48 -10.25 -10.51
C GLN A 19 -3.36 -10.95 -9.72
N LYS A 20 -3.49 -11.07 -8.39
CA LYS A 20 -2.55 -11.87 -7.57
C LYS A 20 -2.61 -13.35 -7.92
N GLU A 21 -3.81 -13.90 -8.10
CA GLU A 21 -3.99 -15.29 -8.50
C GLU A 21 -3.40 -15.59 -9.88
N GLU A 22 -3.57 -14.69 -10.86
CA GLU A 22 -2.93 -14.78 -12.17
C GLU A 22 -1.40 -14.76 -12.05
N LEU A 23 -0.85 -13.85 -11.25
CA LEU A 23 0.59 -13.78 -11.03
C LEU A 23 1.14 -15.03 -10.34
N ALA A 24 0.43 -15.60 -9.37
CA ALA A 24 0.79 -16.88 -8.75
C ALA A 24 0.85 -18.00 -9.79
N LYS A 25 -0.19 -18.16 -10.62
CA LYS A 25 -0.22 -19.17 -11.69
C LYS A 25 0.98 -19.03 -12.62
N LEU A 26 1.28 -17.79 -13.07
CA LEU A 26 2.42 -17.49 -13.92
C LEU A 26 3.79 -17.80 -13.27
N ILE A 27 3.90 -17.73 -11.95
CA ILE A 27 5.12 -18.13 -11.23
C ILE A 27 5.18 -19.65 -11.16
N ASP A 28 4.10 -20.30 -10.74
CA ASP A 28 4.03 -21.75 -10.52
C ASP A 28 4.20 -22.58 -11.81
N GLU A 29 3.80 -22.05 -12.96
CA GLU A 29 4.07 -22.63 -14.28
C GLU A 29 5.58 -22.75 -14.57
N ARG A 30 6.41 -21.85 -14.01
CA ARG A 30 7.87 -21.87 -14.20
C ARG A 30 8.61 -22.65 -13.11
N VAL A 31 7.91 -23.08 -12.06
CA VAL A 31 8.49 -23.85 -10.96
C VAL A 31 8.50 -25.34 -11.30
N ARG A 32 9.71 -25.90 -11.47
CA ARG A 32 9.92 -27.32 -11.80
C ARG A 32 9.60 -28.28 -10.64
N LYS A 33 9.96 -27.88 -9.41
CA LYS A 33 9.83 -28.69 -8.20
C LYS A 33 8.45 -28.50 -7.57
N LYS A 34 7.65 -29.56 -7.50
CA LYS A 34 6.26 -29.49 -7.01
C LYS A 34 6.17 -28.90 -5.59
N GLU A 35 7.12 -29.23 -4.72
CA GLU A 35 7.22 -28.74 -3.34
C GLU A 35 7.58 -27.25 -3.23
N LYS A 36 7.97 -26.61 -4.34
CA LYS A 36 8.26 -25.17 -4.41
C LYS A 36 7.11 -24.36 -5.01
N LYS A 37 6.07 -25.01 -5.54
CA LYS A 37 4.86 -24.33 -6.00
C LYS A 37 4.12 -23.72 -4.81
N GLY A 38 3.51 -22.56 -4.99
CA GLY A 38 2.89 -21.80 -3.91
C GLY A 38 3.86 -21.00 -3.03
N LEU A 39 5.18 -21.26 -3.10
CA LEU A 39 6.20 -20.51 -2.35
C LEU A 39 6.66 -19.30 -3.18
N HIS A 40 5.90 -18.21 -3.15
CA HIS A 40 6.06 -17.08 -4.08
C HIS A 40 7.05 -16.02 -3.59
N PHE A 41 7.17 -15.81 -2.27
CA PHE A 41 7.97 -14.71 -1.69
C PHE A 41 9.38 -14.61 -2.28
N SER A 42 10.14 -15.71 -2.28
CA SER A 42 11.53 -15.70 -2.76
C SER A 42 11.69 -15.41 -4.26
N LYS A 43 10.59 -15.38 -5.03
CA LYS A 43 10.56 -15.10 -6.49
C LYS A 43 10.15 -13.65 -6.74
N ILE A 44 9.39 -13.07 -5.82
CA ILE A 44 8.84 -11.72 -5.91
C ILE A 44 9.70 -10.70 -5.14
N ASN A 45 10.36 -11.07 -4.03
CA ASN A 45 10.98 -10.08 -3.13
C ASN A 45 12.14 -9.26 -3.73
N SER A 46 12.76 -9.76 -4.80
CA SER A 46 13.91 -9.11 -5.41
C SER A 46 13.45 -8.00 -6.34
N LYS A 47 13.90 -6.76 -6.11
CA LYS A 47 13.57 -5.60 -6.97
C LYS A 47 14.02 -5.76 -8.43
N LYS A 48 14.92 -6.70 -8.71
CA LYS A 48 15.38 -7.04 -10.07
C LYS A 48 14.49 -8.08 -10.76
N SER A 49 13.55 -8.69 -10.02
CA SER A 49 12.66 -9.71 -10.54
C SER A 49 11.55 -9.07 -11.41
N PRO A 50 11.24 -9.62 -12.59
CA PRO A 50 10.07 -9.18 -13.34
C PRO A 50 8.76 -9.43 -12.57
N TYR A 51 8.75 -10.37 -11.62
CA TYR A 51 7.59 -10.60 -10.77
C TYR A 51 7.42 -9.52 -9.70
N TYR A 52 8.50 -8.88 -9.24
CA TYR A 52 8.40 -7.72 -8.34
C TYR A 52 7.68 -6.56 -9.04
N GLU A 53 8.07 -6.27 -10.29
CA GLU A 53 7.45 -5.23 -11.11
C GLU A 53 5.95 -5.47 -11.29
N LYS A 54 5.58 -6.69 -11.69
CA LYS A 54 4.16 -7.09 -11.80
C LYS A 54 3.44 -6.95 -10.46
N PHE A 55 4.04 -7.44 -9.38
CA PHE A 55 3.42 -7.43 -8.07
C PHE A 55 3.15 -6.02 -7.53
N LYS A 56 4.12 -5.09 -7.62
CA LYS A 56 3.88 -3.70 -7.19
C LYS A 56 2.83 -2.99 -8.05
N ASN A 57 2.72 -3.35 -9.33
CA ASN A 57 1.72 -2.76 -10.23
C ASN A 57 0.29 -3.20 -9.88
N ILE A 58 0.09 -4.40 -9.32
CA ILE A 58 -1.21 -4.83 -8.77
C ILE A 58 -1.69 -3.88 -7.66
N TYR A 59 -0.76 -3.32 -6.89
CA TYR A 59 -1.04 -2.34 -5.85
C TYR A 59 -1.01 -0.88 -6.36
N PHE A 60 -0.97 -0.66 -7.69
CA PHE A 60 -0.81 0.65 -8.32
C PHE A 60 0.43 1.41 -7.84
N ASN A 61 1.50 0.69 -7.52
CA ASN A 61 2.70 1.24 -6.91
C ASN A 61 2.45 2.02 -5.61
N LYS A 62 1.46 1.58 -4.83
CA LYS A 62 1.12 2.16 -3.52
C LYS A 62 1.28 1.16 -2.40
N CYS A 63 1.66 1.67 -1.24
CA CYS A 63 1.67 0.89 -0.01
C CYS A 63 0.27 0.37 0.30
N ALA A 64 0.15 -0.95 0.45
CA ALA A 64 -1.09 -1.64 0.78
C ALA A 64 -1.70 -1.15 2.09
N TYR A 65 -0.90 -0.67 3.04
CA TYR A 65 -1.36 -0.18 4.34
C TYR A 65 -1.74 1.29 4.35
N CYS A 66 -0.85 2.21 3.96
CA CYS A 66 -1.12 3.65 4.13
C CYS A 66 -1.45 4.38 2.83
N GLY A 67 -1.38 3.70 1.68
CA GLY A 67 -1.65 4.27 0.37
C GLY A 67 -0.57 5.21 -0.18
N ILE A 68 0.60 5.32 0.46
CA ILE A 68 1.69 6.15 -0.08
C ILE A 68 2.19 5.57 -1.40
N SER A 69 2.30 6.43 -2.41
CA SER A 69 2.75 6.08 -3.76
C SER A 69 4.27 6.22 -3.92
N ILE A 70 4.85 5.43 -4.83
CA ILE A 70 6.26 5.55 -5.21
C ILE A 70 6.60 6.90 -5.87
N VAL A 71 5.59 7.65 -6.33
CA VAL A 71 5.79 8.99 -6.90
C VAL A 71 6.20 10.01 -5.84
N ILE A 72 5.88 9.73 -4.57
CA ILE A 72 6.24 10.57 -3.42
C ILE A 72 7.44 9.99 -2.66
N ASN A 73 7.45 8.68 -2.41
CA ASN A 73 8.56 7.99 -1.75
C ASN A 73 9.31 7.13 -2.76
N SER A 74 10.65 7.21 -2.78
CA SER A 74 11.45 6.34 -3.64
C SER A 74 11.11 4.86 -3.45
N ILE A 75 11.07 4.10 -4.55
CA ILE A 75 10.89 2.63 -4.55
C ILE A 75 11.91 1.91 -3.66
N SER A 76 13.06 2.53 -3.36
CA SER A 76 14.04 1.99 -2.41
C SER A 76 13.44 1.81 -1.00
N LEU A 77 12.47 2.65 -0.63
CA LEU A 77 11.77 2.64 0.65
C LEU A 77 10.55 1.71 0.69
N PHE A 78 10.38 0.83 -0.31
CA PHE A 78 9.32 -0.16 -0.37
C PHE A 78 9.88 -1.58 -0.35
N GLU A 79 9.06 -2.50 0.16
CA GLU A 79 9.39 -3.90 0.42
C GLU A 79 8.15 -4.77 0.16
N ILE A 80 8.39 -6.06 -0.09
CA ILE A 80 7.34 -7.08 -0.05
C ILE A 80 7.23 -7.54 1.40
N ASP A 81 6.07 -7.31 1.99
CA ASP A 81 5.79 -7.66 3.39
C ASP A 81 4.90 -8.90 3.46
N HIS A 82 5.09 -9.67 4.53
CA HIS A 82 4.22 -10.77 4.91
C HIS A 82 3.18 -10.23 5.90
N PHE A 83 1.90 -10.21 5.51
CA PHE A 83 0.85 -9.73 6.41
C PHE A 83 0.84 -10.54 7.70
N VAL A 84 0.65 -11.86 7.60
CA VAL A 84 0.97 -12.83 8.66
C VAL A 84 2.48 -13.03 8.69
N ASN A 85 3.12 -12.72 9.82
CA ASN A 85 4.58 -12.73 9.94
C ASN A 85 5.19 -14.13 9.65
N LYS A 86 6.34 -14.13 8.96
CA LYS A 86 7.20 -15.29 8.67
C LYS A 86 7.63 -16.13 9.89
N THR A 87 7.46 -15.64 11.12
CA THR A 87 7.64 -16.46 12.33
C THR A 87 6.64 -17.62 12.41
N LYS A 88 5.53 -17.53 11.66
CA LYS A 88 4.57 -18.61 11.45
C LYS A 88 4.89 -19.36 10.15
N LEU A 89 4.51 -20.63 10.07
CA LEU A 89 4.66 -21.44 8.84
C LEU A 89 3.42 -21.37 7.93
N ILE A 90 2.25 -21.15 8.53
CA ILE A 90 0.94 -21.28 7.90
C ILE A 90 0.08 -20.07 8.31
N CYS A 91 -0.70 -19.55 7.36
CA CYS A 91 -1.68 -18.49 7.57
C CYS A 91 -3.02 -19.05 8.12
N PRO A 92 -3.91 -18.21 8.68
CA PRO A 92 -5.23 -18.65 9.14
C PRO A 92 -6.07 -19.38 8.08
N ASP A 93 -5.85 -19.08 6.79
CA ASP A 93 -6.51 -19.74 5.65
C ASP A 93 -5.87 -21.06 5.21
N ASN A 94 -4.97 -21.63 6.03
CA ASN A 94 -4.15 -22.82 5.76
C ASN A 94 -3.15 -22.68 4.59
N SER A 95 -2.98 -21.49 4.02
CA SER A 95 -1.95 -21.27 3.01
C SER A 95 -0.56 -21.14 3.63
N ASN A 96 0.48 -21.43 2.86
CA ASN A 96 1.85 -21.19 3.29
C ASN A 96 2.10 -19.69 3.48
N VAL A 97 2.89 -19.30 4.50
CA VAL A 97 3.19 -17.89 4.76
C VAL A 97 3.85 -17.17 3.57
N ASP A 98 4.64 -17.89 2.76
CA ASP A 98 5.28 -17.35 1.54
C ASP A 98 4.35 -17.33 0.32
N SER A 99 3.07 -17.72 0.48
CA SER A 99 2.05 -17.64 -0.56
C SER A 99 1.77 -16.19 -0.93
N ILE A 100 1.53 -15.94 -2.22
CA ILE A 100 1.28 -14.60 -2.74
C ILE A 100 0.12 -13.93 -2.01
N ASN A 101 -0.88 -14.69 -1.56
CA ASN A 101 -2.06 -14.18 -0.89
C ASN A 101 -1.72 -13.47 0.43
N ASN A 102 -0.71 -13.94 1.15
CA ASN A 102 -0.21 -13.32 2.39
C ASN A 102 0.79 -12.17 2.14
N LEU A 103 1.28 -12.02 0.91
CA LEU A 103 2.24 -10.97 0.58
C LEU A 103 1.53 -9.68 0.23
N VAL A 104 2.08 -8.54 0.65
CA VAL A 104 1.58 -7.22 0.26
C VAL A 104 2.73 -6.27 -0.10
N PHE A 105 2.48 -5.35 -1.03
CA PHE A 105 3.46 -4.31 -1.37
C PHE A 105 3.36 -3.18 -0.35
N SER A 106 4.41 -2.92 0.42
CA SER A 106 4.35 -1.97 1.54
C SER A 106 5.53 -1.00 1.54
N CYS A 107 5.31 0.20 2.09
CA CYS A 107 6.45 1.05 2.44
C CYS A 107 7.12 0.49 3.69
N ARG A 108 8.45 0.61 3.76
CA ARG A 108 9.29 0.11 4.84
C ARG A 108 8.81 0.59 6.21
N LYS A 109 8.34 1.85 6.30
CA LYS A 109 7.79 2.38 7.55
C LYS A 109 6.59 1.56 8.06
N CYS A 110 5.64 1.22 7.20
CA CYS A 110 4.50 0.39 7.60
C CYS A 110 4.92 -1.04 7.91
N ASN A 111 5.80 -1.64 7.10
CA ASN A 111 6.31 -2.98 7.34
C ASN A 111 6.99 -3.09 8.72
N GLN A 112 7.97 -2.21 8.98
CA GLN A 112 8.70 -2.20 10.24
C GLN A 112 7.79 -1.96 11.44
N ALA A 113 6.87 -1.01 11.32
CA ALA A 113 5.87 -0.75 12.33
C ALA A 113 4.97 -1.97 12.63
N LYS A 114 4.55 -2.71 11.59
CA LYS A 114 3.72 -3.92 11.75
C LYS A 114 4.50 -5.13 12.28
N SER A 115 5.83 -5.13 12.20
CA SER A 115 6.63 -6.37 12.26
C SER A 115 6.36 -7.29 13.45
N ASP A 116 6.07 -6.75 14.63
CA ASP A 116 5.76 -7.48 15.87
C ASP A 116 4.27 -7.52 16.23
N PHE A 117 3.39 -7.04 15.35
CA PHE A 117 1.94 -7.07 15.56
C PHE A 117 1.38 -8.47 15.24
N ASP A 118 0.63 -9.07 16.17
CA ASP A 118 -0.05 -10.34 15.90
C ASP A 118 -1.20 -10.11 14.91
N THR A 119 -1.03 -10.66 13.72
CA THR A 119 -1.90 -10.48 12.57
C THR A 119 -2.84 -11.68 12.34
N THR A 120 -2.67 -12.75 13.13
CA THR A 120 -3.41 -14.01 12.92
C THR A 120 -4.89 -13.88 13.29
N GLU A 121 -5.19 -13.29 14.45
CA GLU A 121 -6.57 -13.07 14.93
C GLU A 121 -7.33 -12.02 14.12
N ILE A 122 -6.60 -11.18 13.39
CA ILE A 122 -7.14 -9.98 12.73
C ILE A 122 -7.10 -10.10 11.21
N HIS A 123 -6.70 -11.27 10.70
CA HIS A 123 -6.48 -11.51 9.29
C HIS A 123 -7.68 -11.10 8.46
N ASP A 124 -8.87 -11.60 8.79
CA ASP A 124 -10.03 -11.33 7.95
C ASP A 124 -10.45 -9.86 7.98
N LEU A 125 -10.30 -9.20 9.14
CA LEU A 125 -10.69 -7.81 9.34
C LEU A 125 -9.70 -6.80 8.74
N LEU A 126 -8.39 -7.04 8.90
CA LEU A 126 -7.34 -6.05 8.66
C LEU A 126 -6.37 -6.40 7.53
N HIS A 127 -6.52 -7.55 6.86
CA HIS A 127 -5.71 -7.86 5.68
C HIS A 127 -5.99 -6.84 4.55
N PRO A 128 -4.97 -6.18 3.98
CA PRO A 128 -5.15 -5.10 2.99
C PRO A 128 -5.87 -5.49 1.70
N ASP A 129 -5.90 -6.78 1.40
CA ASP A 129 -6.48 -7.33 0.18
C ASP A 129 -7.95 -7.75 0.35
N ASN A 130 -8.46 -7.82 1.57
CA ASN A 130 -9.83 -8.26 1.84
C ASN A 130 -10.88 -7.15 1.63
N GLY A 131 -10.46 -5.94 1.23
CA GLY A 131 -11.35 -4.79 1.01
C GLY A 131 -11.82 -4.10 2.29
N ASN A 132 -11.80 -4.78 3.44
CA ASN A 132 -12.29 -4.27 4.72
C ASN A 132 -11.59 -3.00 5.21
N LEU A 133 -10.30 -2.80 4.90
CA LEU A 133 -9.60 -1.58 5.33
C LEU A 133 -10.24 -0.29 4.80
N ALA A 134 -10.89 -0.32 3.64
CA ALA A 134 -11.60 0.84 3.09
C ALA A 134 -12.92 1.14 3.83
N LEU A 135 -13.46 0.18 4.58
CA LEU A 135 -14.63 0.33 5.45
C LEU A 135 -14.24 0.73 6.88
N ILE A 136 -12.99 0.49 7.28
CA ILE A 136 -12.48 0.76 8.62
C ILE A 136 -11.76 2.10 8.67
N PHE A 137 -11.03 2.46 7.61
CA PHE A 137 -10.27 3.70 7.52
C PHE A 137 -10.77 4.58 6.39
N LYS A 138 -10.89 5.88 6.67
CA LYS A 138 -11.26 6.91 5.71
C LYS A 138 -10.25 8.05 5.69
N ARG A 139 -10.33 8.89 4.65
CA ARG A 139 -9.63 10.18 4.63
C ARG A 139 -10.53 11.26 5.22
N GLY A 140 -10.05 11.95 6.24
CA GLY A 140 -10.72 13.13 6.80
C GLY A 140 -10.56 14.35 5.90
N LYS A 141 -11.24 15.44 6.28
CA LYS A 141 -11.28 16.71 5.51
C LYS A 141 -9.88 17.30 5.31
N TYR A 142 -8.96 17.08 6.25
CA TYR A 142 -7.59 17.59 6.20
C TYR A 142 -6.57 16.49 5.91
N TYR A 143 -7.00 15.45 5.18
CA TYR A 143 -6.18 14.36 4.64
C TYR A 143 -5.63 13.36 5.67
N GLU A 144 -6.00 13.48 6.96
CA GLU A 144 -5.81 12.42 7.95
C GLU A 144 -6.38 11.08 7.49
N ILE A 145 -5.75 10.01 7.94
CA ILE A 145 -6.40 8.71 8.00
C ILE A 145 -7.15 8.68 9.32
N ASP A 146 -8.46 8.51 9.27
CA ASP A 146 -9.33 8.38 10.44
C ASP A 146 -9.96 7.00 10.49
N ILE A 147 -10.30 6.55 11.69
CA ILE A 147 -11.09 5.35 11.93
C ILE A 147 -12.56 5.69 11.71
N GLU A 148 -13.28 4.84 10.97
CA GLU A 148 -14.72 4.95 10.78
C GLU A 148 -15.48 4.81 12.10
N GLU A 149 -16.63 5.50 12.20
CA GLU A 149 -17.36 5.67 13.48
C GLU A 149 -17.67 4.31 14.13
N ASN A 150 -18.14 3.35 13.32
CA ASN A 150 -18.50 2.00 13.76
C ASN A 150 -17.32 1.19 14.30
N TYR A 151 -16.08 1.61 14.06
CA TYR A 151 -14.87 0.94 14.50
C TYR A 151 -14.08 1.73 15.55
N LYS A 152 -14.51 2.95 15.93
CA LYS A 152 -13.77 3.80 16.88
C LYS A 152 -13.54 3.18 18.25
N THR A 153 -14.45 2.33 18.73
CA THR A 153 -14.32 1.63 20.01
C THR A 153 -13.69 0.25 19.88
N ASN A 154 -13.40 -0.21 18.65
CA ASN A 154 -12.77 -1.50 18.44
C ASN A 154 -11.29 -1.42 18.84
N LYS A 155 -10.94 -2.08 19.95
CA LYS A 155 -9.58 -2.06 20.54
C LYS A 155 -8.50 -2.46 19.54
N ILE A 156 -8.72 -3.56 18.81
CA ILE A 156 -7.76 -4.11 17.85
C ILE A 156 -7.52 -3.15 16.68
N VAL A 157 -8.59 -2.55 16.13
CA VAL A 157 -8.47 -1.56 15.05
C VAL A 157 -7.65 -0.35 15.52
N ASN A 158 -7.90 0.12 16.74
CA ASN A 158 -7.14 1.23 17.32
C ASN A 158 -5.67 0.88 17.54
N GLU A 159 -5.38 -0.32 18.04
CA GLU A 159 -4.01 -0.80 18.22
C GLU A 159 -3.27 -0.88 16.89
N PHE A 160 -3.89 -1.45 15.85
CA PHE A 160 -3.31 -1.50 14.50
C PHE A 160 -3.09 -0.10 13.91
N TYR A 161 -4.07 0.80 14.06
CA TYR A 161 -3.99 2.20 13.63
C TYR A 161 -2.81 2.93 14.28
N LYS A 162 -2.65 2.79 15.60
CA LYS A 162 -1.54 3.39 16.35
C LYS A 162 -0.21 2.74 15.98
N LYS A 163 -0.19 1.42 15.83
CA LYS A 163 1.01 0.67 15.47
C LYS A 163 1.58 1.18 14.15
N LEU A 164 0.76 1.37 13.13
CA LEU A 164 1.19 1.87 11.83
C LEU A 164 1.42 3.39 11.75
N GLU A 165 1.20 4.10 12.87
CA GLU A 165 1.26 5.56 12.97
C GLU A 165 0.41 6.26 11.89
N PHE A 166 -0.86 5.87 11.79
CA PHE A 166 -1.77 6.46 10.80
C PHE A 166 -2.15 7.92 11.12
N ASP A 167 -2.05 8.33 12.38
CA ASP A 167 -2.22 9.71 12.85
C ASP A 167 -1.01 10.61 12.60
N ASN A 168 0.12 10.04 12.17
CA ASN A 168 1.33 10.81 11.95
C ASN A 168 1.13 11.87 10.86
N ARG A 169 1.50 13.13 11.17
CA ARG A 169 1.36 14.29 10.27
C ARG A 169 1.97 14.08 8.87
N PHE A 170 3.02 13.27 8.76
CA PHE A 170 3.62 12.96 7.47
C PHE A 170 2.70 12.12 6.58
N ARG A 171 1.80 11.29 7.15
CA ARG A 171 0.78 10.56 6.38
C ARG A 171 -0.21 11.51 5.69
N LYS A 172 -0.51 12.64 6.33
CA LYS A 172 -1.37 13.69 5.78
C LYS A 172 -0.66 14.40 4.63
N LEU A 173 0.58 14.85 4.87
CA LEU A 173 1.40 15.54 3.87
C LEU A 173 1.66 14.66 2.64
N ASP A 174 2.00 13.39 2.85
CA ASP A 174 2.22 12.39 1.79
C ASP A 174 0.97 12.22 0.90
N TYR A 175 -0.23 12.20 1.50
CA TYR A 175 -1.47 12.10 0.74
C TYR A 175 -1.82 13.39 0.00
N LEU A 176 -1.62 14.56 0.63
CA LEU A 176 -1.78 15.86 -0.03
C LEU A 176 -0.86 15.95 -1.26
N LEU A 177 0.42 15.64 -1.09
CA LEU A 177 1.40 15.61 -2.18
C LEU A 177 0.99 14.67 -3.31
N THR A 178 0.44 13.50 -2.97
CA THR A 178 -0.09 12.55 -3.95
C THR A 178 -1.24 13.18 -4.75
N ASN A 179 -2.18 13.88 -4.09
CA ASN A 179 -3.27 14.57 -4.81
C ASN A 179 -2.73 15.67 -5.73
N VAL A 180 -1.81 16.51 -5.25
CA VAL A 180 -1.20 17.57 -6.06
C VAL A 180 -0.46 16.99 -7.27
N TYR A 181 0.24 15.85 -7.09
CA TYR A 181 0.86 15.13 -8.20
C TYR A 181 -0.16 14.74 -9.26
N TYR A 182 -1.25 14.06 -8.91
CA TYR A 182 -2.24 13.64 -9.90
C TYR A 182 -3.04 14.80 -10.50
N ILE A 183 -3.27 15.89 -9.76
CA ILE A 183 -3.79 17.13 -10.35
C ILE A 183 -2.84 17.63 -11.44
N LYS A 184 -1.53 17.69 -11.14
CA LYS A 184 -0.49 18.15 -12.06
C LYS A 184 -0.41 17.28 -13.33
N GLU A 185 -0.57 15.96 -13.19
CA GLU A 185 -0.53 15.02 -14.32
C GLU A 185 -1.82 14.98 -15.14
N ASN A 186 -2.98 15.21 -14.50
CA ASN A 186 -4.30 15.11 -15.14
C ASN A 186 -4.91 16.46 -15.52
N ILE A 187 -4.22 17.57 -15.30
CA ILE A 187 -4.70 18.88 -15.73
C ILE A 187 -4.79 18.91 -17.26
N ASP A 188 -5.99 19.19 -17.76
CA ASP A 188 -6.26 19.27 -19.20
C ASP A 188 -5.37 20.35 -19.84
N LEU A 189 -4.86 20.06 -21.04
CA LEU A 189 -4.06 20.99 -21.83
C LEU A 189 -4.80 22.30 -22.15
N LYS A 190 -6.14 22.33 -22.01
CA LYS A 190 -6.96 23.54 -22.20
C LYS A 190 -6.84 24.58 -21.08
N TYR A 191 -6.27 24.24 -19.93
CA TYR A 191 -6.06 25.21 -18.85
C TYR A 191 -4.85 26.11 -19.14
N GLU A 192 -4.90 27.36 -18.69
CA GLU A 192 -3.81 28.33 -18.90
C GLU A 192 -2.45 27.78 -18.44
N ASN A 193 -1.43 27.93 -19.29
CA ASN A 193 -0.04 27.53 -19.00
C ASN A 193 0.46 28.03 -17.63
N ASN A 194 -0.04 29.17 -17.17
CA ASN A 194 0.29 29.77 -15.87
C ASN A 194 -0.19 28.93 -14.68
N LEU A 195 -1.39 28.33 -14.76
CA LEU A 195 -1.94 27.50 -13.69
C LEU A 195 -1.14 26.19 -13.56
N ARG A 196 -0.84 25.55 -14.70
CA ARG A 196 -0.02 24.32 -14.74
C ARG A 196 1.37 24.57 -14.15
N LYS A 197 2.01 25.68 -14.53
CA LYS A 197 3.31 26.09 -13.98
C LYS A 197 3.21 26.29 -12.46
N SER A 198 2.19 27.02 -11.98
CA SER A 198 2.01 27.30 -10.55
C SER A 198 1.82 26.03 -9.72
N ILE A 199 1.03 25.07 -10.21
CA ILE A 199 0.83 23.77 -9.54
C ILE A 199 2.12 22.96 -9.52
N ASN A 200 2.88 22.94 -10.62
CA ASN A 200 4.15 22.25 -10.69
C ASN A 200 5.18 22.87 -9.73
N ASP A 201 5.29 24.20 -9.68
CA ASP A 201 6.21 24.90 -8.79
C ASP A 201 5.84 24.67 -7.31
N LEU A 202 4.54 24.64 -6.99
CA LEU A 202 4.04 24.28 -5.67
C LEU A 202 4.40 22.83 -5.30
N TYR A 203 4.15 21.88 -6.21
CA TYR A 203 4.48 20.46 -6.00
C TYR A 203 5.97 20.26 -5.70
N ILE A 204 6.85 20.85 -6.52
CA ILE A 204 8.30 20.77 -6.35
C ILE A 204 8.71 21.31 -4.98
N ARG A 205 8.28 22.53 -4.63
CA ARG A 205 8.57 23.13 -3.32
C ARG A 205 8.10 22.27 -2.16
N MET A 206 6.89 21.73 -2.24
CA MET A 206 6.35 20.90 -1.16
C MET A 206 7.12 19.58 -1.01
N ILE A 207 7.55 18.96 -2.12
CA ILE A 207 8.40 17.76 -2.09
C ILE A 207 9.77 18.06 -1.48
N GLU A 208 10.39 19.17 -1.85
CA GLU A 208 11.68 19.61 -1.29
C GLU A 208 11.57 19.84 0.22
N ILE A 209 10.58 20.60 0.66
CA ILE A 209 10.33 20.84 2.09
C ILE A 209 10.13 19.52 2.82
N ARG A 210 9.29 18.64 2.27
CA ARG A 210 9.01 17.32 2.85
C ARG A 210 10.28 16.50 2.99
N ASN A 211 11.11 16.41 1.96
CA ASN A 211 12.35 15.63 2.00
C ASN A 211 13.41 16.24 2.92
N ASN A 212 13.46 17.56 3.06
CA ASN A 212 14.39 18.24 3.97
C ASN A 212 13.96 18.18 5.44
N THR A 213 12.68 17.91 5.73
CA THR A 213 12.13 17.82 7.09
C THR A 213 12.03 16.37 7.60
N VAL A 214 12.18 15.38 6.72
CA VAL A 214 12.04 13.94 7.01
C VAL A 214 13.39 13.26 7.30
N ILE A 215 14.48 14.03 7.42
CA ILE A 215 15.79 13.54 7.88
C ILE A 215 15.79 13.40 9.41
#